data_AF-A0A8S9YMT7-F1
#
_entry.id   AF-A0A8S9YMT7-F1
#
_cell.length_a   1.000
_cell.length_b   1.000
_cell.length_c   1.000
_cell.angle_alpha   90.00
_cell.angle_beta   90.00
_cell.angle_gamma   90.00
#
_symmetry.space_group_name_H-M   'P 1'
#
loop_
_entity.id
_entity.type
_entity.pdbx_description
1 polymer ?
#
loop_
_entity_poly.entity_id
_entity_poly.type
_entity_poly.pdbx_seq_one_letter_code
_entity_poly.pdbx_strand_id
1 'polypeptide(L)'
;MVGRHVNQVYATWTSFTISHSGIHSFLNARNLSNVGWQTNEPGYQSFSLEYGEIPWALQQPSGYYEQMAVIASTGLHTEAQNLKNRSVLCELLTVPVPDVTVPSRFKMNWPMILESNVMLGQLSVGCFEKFVAPSRLFCALRCKLKIQCVSFYFNRSTAICQLSLYVDSRLPNTELSQPGIYLRFARIN
;
A
#
# COMPACT_ATOMS: atom_id res chain seq x y z
N MET A 1 -1.35 -7.02 -9.82
CA MET A 1 -0.17 -7.71 -9.28
C MET A 1 -0.64 -8.91 -8.46
N VAL A 2 0.17 -9.96 -8.31
CA VAL A 2 -0.23 -11.16 -7.56
C VAL A 2 0.07 -11.02 -6.07
N GLY A 3 -0.95 -10.63 -5.30
CA GLY A 3 -0.89 -10.46 -3.85
C GLY A 3 -1.03 -11.77 -3.10
N ARG A 4 -2.24 -12.08 -2.63
CA ARG A 4 -2.50 -13.23 -1.73
C ARG A 4 -2.23 -14.59 -2.36
N HIS A 5 -2.34 -14.70 -3.68
CA HIS A 5 -2.09 -15.95 -4.41
C HIS A 5 -0.65 -16.10 -4.90
N VAL A 6 0.31 -15.40 -4.29
CA VAL A 6 1.73 -15.45 -4.73
C VAL A 6 2.33 -16.85 -4.63
N ASN A 7 1.82 -17.72 -3.76
CA ASN A 7 2.20 -19.12 -3.67
C ASN A 7 1.92 -19.90 -4.98
N GLN A 8 0.85 -19.56 -5.70
CA GLN A 8 0.50 -20.21 -6.97
C GLN A 8 1.50 -19.89 -8.08
N VAL A 9 2.20 -18.74 -7.98
CA VAL A 9 3.25 -18.36 -8.93
C VAL A 9 4.37 -19.39 -8.90
N TYR A 10 4.84 -19.81 -7.74
CA TYR A 10 5.93 -20.78 -7.62
C TYR A 10 5.54 -22.19 -8.09
N ALA A 11 4.24 -22.52 -8.09
CA ALA A 11 3.76 -23.80 -8.57
C ALA A 11 3.65 -23.87 -10.10
N THR A 12 3.51 -22.74 -10.79
CA THR A 12 3.13 -22.68 -12.20
C THR A 12 4.14 -21.95 -13.09
N TRP A 13 4.93 -21.04 -12.52
CA TRP A 13 5.80 -20.15 -13.25
C TRP A 13 7.25 -20.64 -13.19
N THR A 14 7.85 -20.92 -14.35
CA THR A 14 9.20 -21.50 -14.47
C THR A 14 10.29 -20.49 -14.87
N SER A 15 9.91 -19.27 -15.26
CA SER A 15 10.85 -18.22 -15.70
C SER A 15 11.01 -17.11 -14.67
N PHE A 16 11.95 -17.25 -13.73
CA PHE A 16 12.06 -16.30 -12.62
C PHE A 16 12.85 -15.03 -12.99
N THR A 17 12.22 -14.11 -13.72
CA THR A 17 12.63 -12.70 -13.70
C THR A 17 12.09 -12.02 -12.44
N ILE A 18 12.90 -11.17 -11.81
CA ILE A 18 12.49 -10.51 -10.56
C ILE A 18 11.28 -9.61 -10.85
N SER A 19 10.16 -9.89 -10.17
CA SER A 19 8.87 -9.26 -10.44
C SER A 19 8.22 -8.74 -9.17
N HIS A 20 7.37 -7.72 -9.27
CA HIS A 20 6.63 -7.23 -8.11
C HIS A 20 5.47 -8.18 -7.77
N SER A 21 5.34 -8.58 -6.49
CA SER A 21 4.16 -9.31 -6.02
C SER A 21 2.98 -8.37 -5.73
N GLY A 22 3.24 -7.13 -5.29
CA GLY A 22 2.18 -6.26 -4.76
C GLY A 22 1.91 -6.50 -3.26
N ILE A 23 2.74 -7.30 -2.60
CA ILE A 23 2.81 -7.41 -1.15
C ILE A 23 3.77 -6.34 -0.61
N HIS A 24 3.40 -5.64 0.48
CA HIS A 24 4.17 -4.52 1.03
C HIS A 24 3.95 -4.26 2.52
N SER A 25 4.79 -3.42 3.11
CA SER A 25 4.72 -2.95 4.51
C SER A 25 4.64 -1.41 4.63
N PHE A 26 4.19 -0.73 3.59
CA PHE A 26 4.14 0.75 3.55
C PHE A 26 3.21 1.40 4.58
N LEU A 27 2.10 0.76 4.98
CA LEU A 27 1.24 1.32 6.02
C LEU A 27 1.82 1.10 7.42
N ASN A 28 2.43 -0.05 7.66
CA ASN A 28 3.09 -0.37 8.92
C ASN A 28 4.36 -1.19 8.66
N ALA A 29 5.52 -0.61 8.98
CA ALA A 29 6.81 -1.26 8.79
C ALA A 29 6.88 -2.55 9.61
N ARG A 30 7.39 -3.63 9.01
CA ARG A 30 7.41 -4.95 9.64
C ARG A 30 8.76 -5.33 10.26
N ASN A 31 9.85 -4.63 9.92
CA ASN A 31 11.17 -4.77 10.56
C ASN A 31 11.53 -6.23 10.87
N LEU A 32 11.78 -7.04 9.83
CA LEU A 32 12.07 -8.49 9.89
C LEU A 32 10.91 -9.42 10.25
N SER A 33 9.73 -8.88 10.60
CA SER A 33 8.56 -9.72 10.86
C SER A 33 8.00 -10.31 9.56
N ASN A 34 7.70 -11.61 9.60
CA ASN A 34 7.10 -12.35 8.50
C ASN A 34 5.56 -12.30 8.48
N VAL A 35 4.95 -11.63 9.46
CA VAL A 35 3.49 -11.47 9.57
C VAL A 35 3.06 -10.03 9.38
N GLY A 36 1.80 -9.84 9.00
CA GLY A 36 1.19 -8.51 8.94
C GLY A 36 1.45 -7.75 7.64
N TRP A 37 2.01 -8.39 6.63
CA TRP A 37 2.20 -7.76 5.32
C TRP A 37 0.86 -7.57 4.63
N GLN A 38 0.75 -6.48 3.88
CA GLN A 38 -0.48 -6.08 3.20
C GLN A 38 -0.37 -6.37 1.71
N THR A 39 -1.52 -6.42 1.04
CA THR A 39 -1.57 -6.56 -0.41
C THR A 39 -2.27 -5.35 -1.03
N ASN A 40 -1.92 -5.05 -2.27
CA ASN A 40 -2.58 -4.01 -3.05
C ASN A 40 -3.89 -4.48 -3.73
N GLU A 41 -4.46 -5.60 -3.27
CA GLU A 41 -5.66 -6.19 -3.85
C GLU A 41 -6.91 -5.38 -3.47
N PRO A 42 -7.70 -4.88 -4.44
CA PRO A 42 -8.93 -4.16 -4.16
C PRO A 42 -9.90 -4.99 -3.31
N GLY A 43 -10.47 -4.38 -2.27
CA GLY A 43 -11.39 -5.07 -1.35
C GLY A 43 -10.73 -5.84 -0.20
N TYR A 44 -9.41 -6.01 -0.22
CA TYR A 44 -8.66 -6.74 0.82
C TYR A 44 -7.73 -5.83 1.63
N GLN A 45 -8.07 -4.55 1.76
CA GLN A 45 -7.20 -3.55 2.40
C GLN A 45 -7.04 -3.75 3.94
N SER A 46 -7.96 -4.46 4.60
CA SER A 46 -7.80 -4.91 6.00
C SER A 46 -7.06 -6.23 6.12
N PHE A 47 -6.94 -6.98 5.02
CA PHE A 47 -6.35 -8.29 5.04
C PHE A 47 -4.85 -8.15 5.28
N SER A 48 -4.36 -8.83 6.30
CA SER A 48 -2.96 -8.93 6.62
C SER A 48 -2.57 -10.39 6.53
N LEU A 49 -1.50 -10.68 5.80
CA LEU A 49 -1.03 -12.04 5.60
C LEU A 49 -0.50 -12.62 6.93
N GLU A 50 -0.94 -13.82 7.25
CA GLU A 50 -0.57 -14.61 8.43
C GLU A 50 0.75 -15.37 8.21
N TYR A 51 1.23 -16.01 9.28
CA TYR A 51 2.46 -16.80 9.23
C TYR A 51 2.30 -17.97 8.27
N GLY A 52 3.26 -18.15 7.36
CA GLY A 52 3.27 -19.26 6.39
C GLY A 52 2.47 -18.99 5.12
N GLU A 53 1.70 -17.90 5.03
CA GLU A 53 1.00 -17.54 3.79
C GLU A 53 1.93 -16.94 2.73
N ILE A 54 3.06 -16.37 3.16
CA ILE A 54 4.06 -15.78 2.27
C ILE A 54 5.24 -16.77 2.12
N PRO A 55 5.54 -17.23 0.90
CA PRO A 55 6.69 -18.09 0.63
C PRO A 55 7.98 -17.25 0.58
N TRP A 56 8.39 -16.75 1.74
CA TRP A 56 9.67 -16.04 1.91
C TRP A 56 10.85 -16.94 1.52
N ALA A 57 11.85 -16.35 0.87
CA ALA A 57 13.12 -17.03 0.68
C ALA A 57 13.87 -17.22 2.01
N LEU A 58 14.91 -18.05 2.01
CA LEU A 58 15.76 -18.23 3.19
C LEU A 58 16.30 -16.88 3.69
N GLN A 59 16.24 -16.65 5.01
CA GLN A 59 16.64 -15.39 5.67
C GLN A 59 15.80 -14.16 5.29
N GLN A 60 14.62 -14.34 4.70
CA GLN A 60 13.66 -13.27 4.46
C GLN A 60 12.48 -13.33 5.44
N PRO A 61 11.84 -12.20 5.78
CA PRO A 61 12.18 -10.84 5.35
C PRO A 61 13.42 -10.28 6.06
N SER A 62 14.29 -9.58 5.32
CA SER A 62 15.55 -9.03 5.85
C SER A 62 15.61 -7.49 5.91
N GLY A 63 14.61 -6.81 5.34
CA GLY A 63 14.54 -5.35 5.30
C GLY A 63 14.02 -4.70 6.59
N TYR A 64 14.56 -3.51 6.87
CA TYR A 64 14.04 -2.57 7.88
C TYR A 64 13.16 -1.50 7.23
N TYR A 65 12.33 -0.84 8.03
CA TYR A 65 11.38 0.18 7.59
C TYR A 65 10.35 -0.38 6.60
N GLU A 66 9.84 0.48 5.73
CA GLU A 66 8.84 0.12 4.74
C GLU A 66 9.49 -0.53 3.52
N GLN A 67 8.97 -1.69 3.15
CA GLN A 67 9.53 -2.56 2.15
C GLN A 67 8.42 -3.10 1.25
N MET A 68 8.80 -3.52 0.07
CA MET A 68 7.98 -4.29 -0.87
C MET A 68 8.54 -5.70 -0.98
N ALA A 69 7.68 -6.68 -1.19
CA ALA A 69 8.10 -8.03 -1.48
C ALA A 69 8.19 -8.23 -3.01
N VAL A 70 9.28 -8.85 -3.46
CA VAL A 70 9.50 -9.17 -4.86
C VAL A 70 9.61 -10.67 -5.04
N ILE A 71 9.04 -11.16 -6.13
CA ILE A 71 9.11 -12.56 -6.56
C ILE A 71 10.49 -12.77 -7.17
N ALA A 72 11.23 -13.75 -6.67
CA ALA A 72 12.52 -14.19 -7.21
C ALA A 72 12.57 -15.73 -7.22
N SER A 73 13.58 -16.32 -7.85
CA SER A 73 13.65 -17.78 -8.05
C SER A 73 13.65 -18.63 -6.77
N THR A 74 14.12 -18.07 -5.66
CA THR A 74 14.26 -18.78 -4.38
C THR A 74 13.14 -18.48 -3.37
N GLY A 75 12.09 -17.79 -3.79
CA GLY A 75 11.03 -17.28 -2.92
C GLY A 75 10.94 -15.76 -2.94
N LEU A 76 10.12 -15.19 -2.06
CA LEU A 76 9.99 -13.75 -1.95
C LEU A 76 11.18 -13.14 -1.20
N HIS A 77 11.66 -12.01 -1.71
CA HIS A 77 12.66 -11.17 -1.05
C HIS A 77 12.07 -9.81 -0.72
N THR A 78 12.52 -9.21 0.38
CA THR A 78 12.20 -7.81 0.65
C THR A 78 13.14 -6.88 -0.09
N GLU A 79 12.59 -5.79 -0.61
CA GLU A 79 13.33 -4.69 -1.19
C GLU A 79 12.74 -3.34 -0.80
N ALA A 80 13.60 -2.33 -0.73
CA ALA A 80 13.16 -0.94 -0.64
C ALA A 80 12.53 -0.51 -1.98
N GLN A 81 11.61 0.46 -1.92
CA GLN A 81 11.05 1.08 -3.11
C GLN A 81 12.18 1.63 -3.99
N ASN A 82 12.13 1.34 -5.29
CA ASN A 82 13.15 1.74 -6.25
C ASN A 82 12.54 1.98 -7.65
N LEU A 83 13.27 2.69 -8.51
CA LEU A 83 12.85 3.04 -9.87
C LEU A 83 13.31 2.03 -10.94
N LYS A 84 13.67 0.80 -10.56
CA LYS A 84 14.11 -0.19 -11.54
C LYS A 84 12.92 -0.71 -12.34
N ASN A 85 13.08 -0.77 -13.66
CA ASN A 85 12.11 -1.44 -14.53
C ASN A 85 12.07 -2.94 -14.21
N ARG A 86 10.87 -3.48 -13.97
CA ARG A 86 10.65 -4.90 -13.67
C ARG A 86 9.48 -5.45 -14.45
N SER A 87 9.51 -6.75 -14.70
CA SER A 87 8.32 -7.49 -15.12
C SER A 87 7.28 -7.44 -14.02
N VAL A 88 6.02 -7.38 -14.42
CA VAL A 88 4.88 -7.38 -13.50
C VAL A 88 4.03 -8.59 -13.82
N LEU A 89 3.76 -9.39 -12.79
CA LEU A 89 2.80 -10.47 -12.89
C LEU A 89 1.47 -9.99 -12.31
N CYS A 90 0.41 -10.08 -13.11
CA CYS A 90 -0.93 -9.64 -12.73
C CYS A 90 -1.87 -10.83 -12.52
N GLU A 91 -2.65 -10.72 -11.47
CA GLU A 91 -3.83 -11.55 -11.27
C GLU A 91 -5.06 -10.82 -11.82
N LEU A 92 -5.99 -11.58 -12.43
CA LEU A 92 -7.29 -11.08 -12.85
C LEU A 92 -8.19 -10.90 -11.63
N LEU A 93 -8.66 -9.67 -11.42
CA LEU A 93 -9.55 -9.36 -10.30
C LEU A 93 -10.97 -9.86 -10.60
N THR A 94 -11.59 -10.49 -9.61
CA THR A 94 -13.02 -10.85 -9.61
C THR A 94 -13.91 -9.80 -8.95
N VAL A 95 -13.30 -8.80 -8.30
CA VAL A 95 -14.01 -7.72 -7.60
C VAL A 95 -14.56 -6.72 -8.62
N PRO A 96 -15.85 -6.34 -8.52
CA PRO A 96 -16.45 -5.36 -9.42
C PRO A 96 -15.73 -4.01 -9.37
N VAL A 97 -15.67 -3.33 -10.52
CA VAL A 97 -15.22 -1.95 -10.60
C VAL A 97 -16.07 -1.08 -9.66
N PRO A 98 -15.48 -0.18 -8.86
CA PRO A 98 -16.24 0.67 -7.95
C PRO A 98 -17.30 1.48 -8.69
N ASP A 99 -18.57 1.25 -8.34
CA ASP A 99 -19.68 2.03 -8.87
C ASP A 99 -19.69 3.42 -8.23
N VAL A 100 -19.54 4.45 -9.07
CA VAL A 100 -19.54 5.85 -8.64
C VAL A 100 -20.90 6.32 -8.12
N THR A 101 -21.98 5.61 -8.44
CA THR A 101 -23.33 5.92 -7.96
C THR A 101 -23.52 5.50 -6.50
N VAL A 102 -22.81 4.45 -6.05
CA VAL A 102 -22.89 3.96 -4.68
C VAL A 102 -22.05 4.85 -3.75
N PRO A 103 -22.55 5.24 -2.57
CA PRO A 103 -21.75 5.96 -1.58
C PRO A 103 -20.55 5.13 -1.12
N SER A 104 -19.34 5.67 -1.27
CA SER A 104 -18.14 5.08 -0.66
C SER A 104 -18.00 5.55 0.78
N ARG A 105 -17.67 4.63 1.68
CA ARG A 105 -17.40 4.96 3.07
C ARG A 105 -15.90 5.15 3.27
N PHE A 106 -15.54 6.13 4.08
CA PHE A 106 -14.15 6.39 4.46
C PHE A 106 -14.03 6.36 5.97
N LYS A 107 -13.15 5.51 6.49
CA LYS A 107 -12.97 5.33 7.94
C LYS A 107 -11.60 5.86 8.36
N MET A 108 -11.61 6.68 9.41
CA MET A 108 -10.38 7.20 10.00
C MET A 108 -9.56 6.05 10.60
N ASN A 109 -8.24 6.07 10.42
CA ASN A 109 -7.30 5.12 11.03
C ASN A 109 -7.66 3.64 10.84
N TRP A 110 -8.19 3.27 9.67
CA TRP A 110 -8.51 1.89 9.33
C TRP A 110 -7.44 1.30 8.40
N PRO A 111 -7.04 0.02 8.52
CA PRO A 111 -7.50 -0.97 9.49
C PRO A 111 -6.88 -0.83 10.88
N MET A 112 -5.88 0.04 11.05
CA MET A 112 -5.15 0.23 12.30
C MET A 112 -4.80 1.69 12.56
N ILE A 113 -4.61 2.01 13.85
CA ILE A 113 -4.05 3.28 14.29
C ILE A 113 -2.55 3.25 14.04
N LEU A 114 -2.05 4.28 13.35
CA LEU A 114 -0.64 4.41 13.03
C LEU A 114 0.07 5.20 14.14
N GLU A 115 1.22 4.73 14.59
CA GLU A 115 2.09 5.49 15.50
C GLU A 115 2.59 6.78 14.85
N SER A 116 2.87 6.71 13.56
CA SER A 116 3.24 7.86 12.72
C SER A 116 2.52 7.77 11.39
N ASN A 117 2.04 8.91 10.88
CA ASN A 117 1.48 8.99 9.53
C ASN A 117 2.55 9.01 8.44
N VAL A 118 3.82 9.01 8.81
CA VAL A 118 4.95 9.23 7.91
C VAL A 118 5.87 8.01 7.91
N MET A 119 6.38 7.66 6.73
CA MET A 119 7.38 6.63 6.52
C MET A 119 8.76 7.14 6.95
N LEU A 120 9.54 6.28 7.59
CA LEU A 120 10.90 6.63 8.03
C LEU A 120 11.95 6.27 6.98
N GLY A 121 11.68 5.28 6.12
CA GLY A 121 12.56 4.92 5.02
C GLY A 121 12.70 6.06 4.02
N GLN A 122 13.93 6.51 3.77
CA GLN A 122 14.20 7.64 2.86
C GLN A 122 13.82 7.36 1.41
N LEU A 123 13.83 6.09 1.00
CA LEU A 123 13.44 5.65 -0.34
C LEU A 123 11.93 5.38 -0.45
N SER A 124 11.22 5.32 0.69
CA SER A 124 9.80 5.03 0.76
C SER A 124 9.00 6.31 0.53
N VAL A 125 8.57 6.50 -0.72
CA VAL A 125 7.85 7.70 -1.15
C VAL A 125 6.35 7.47 -1.36
N GLY A 126 5.95 6.20 -1.57
CA GLY A 126 4.56 5.85 -1.89
C GLY A 126 4.12 6.41 -3.25
N CYS A 127 2.81 6.52 -3.46
CA CYS A 127 2.21 7.14 -4.65
C CYS A 127 1.09 8.08 -4.21
N PHE A 128 1.33 9.39 -4.35
CA PHE A 128 0.45 10.42 -3.82
C PHE A 128 0.09 11.49 -4.85
N GLU A 129 -1.17 11.89 -4.87
CA GLU A 129 -1.64 13.10 -5.54
C GLU A 129 -1.97 14.17 -4.49
N LYS A 130 -1.27 15.31 -4.56
CA LYS A 130 -1.35 16.40 -3.59
C LYS A 130 -2.09 17.61 -4.17
N PHE A 131 -3.04 18.16 -3.44
CA PHE A 131 -3.77 19.38 -3.83
C PHE A 131 -4.38 20.10 -2.61
N VAL A 132 -4.77 21.36 -2.79
CA VAL A 132 -5.51 22.12 -1.77
C VAL A 132 -6.99 21.77 -1.82
N ALA A 133 -7.56 21.41 -0.67
CA ALA A 133 -8.95 21.01 -0.50
C ALA A 133 -9.63 21.83 0.61
N PRO A 134 -10.81 22.41 0.38
CA PRO A 134 -11.51 23.20 1.39
C PRO A 134 -11.98 22.37 2.58
N SER A 135 -12.10 21.04 2.44
CA SER A 135 -12.49 20.14 3.53
C SER A 135 -12.07 18.69 3.26
N ARG A 136 -12.08 17.88 4.32
CA ARG A 136 -11.93 16.42 4.21
C ARG A 136 -13.01 15.75 3.36
N LEU A 137 -14.21 16.33 3.27
CA LEU A 137 -15.28 15.81 2.40
C LEU A 137 -14.92 16.00 0.93
N PHE A 138 -14.26 17.11 0.59
CA PHE A 138 -13.76 17.34 -0.76
C PHE A 138 -12.64 16.35 -1.14
N CYS A 139 -11.75 16.02 -0.19
CA CYS A 139 -10.78 14.92 -0.34
C CYS A 139 -11.47 13.59 -0.63
N ALA A 140 -12.45 13.22 0.20
CA ALA A 140 -13.19 11.96 0.06
C ALA A 140 -13.91 11.87 -1.29
N LEU A 141 -14.52 12.97 -1.75
CA LEU A 141 -15.16 13.02 -3.07
C LEU A 141 -14.15 12.81 -4.20
N ARG A 142 -13.03 13.54 -4.18
CA ARG A 142 -11.95 13.37 -5.17
C ARG A 142 -11.40 11.94 -5.19
N CYS A 143 -11.20 11.36 -4.00
CA CYS A 143 -10.77 9.97 -3.87
C CYS A 143 -11.81 9.00 -4.44
N LYS A 144 -13.10 9.18 -4.11
CA LYS A 144 -14.19 8.36 -4.65
C LYS A 144 -14.19 8.32 -6.18
N LEU A 145 -13.97 9.49 -6.81
CA LEU A 145 -13.96 9.65 -8.27
C LEU A 145 -12.74 9.03 -8.95
N LYS A 146 -11.69 8.68 -8.19
CA LYS A 146 -10.48 8.02 -8.70
C LYS A 146 -10.48 6.55 -8.30
N ILE A 147 -10.62 5.66 -9.28
CA ILE A 147 -10.59 4.22 -9.04
C ILE A 147 -9.32 3.75 -8.33
N GLN A 148 -8.20 4.43 -8.58
CA GLN A 148 -6.90 4.13 -7.98
C GLN A 148 -6.81 4.59 -6.52
N CYS A 149 -7.68 5.48 -6.05
CA CYS A 149 -7.55 6.03 -4.72
C CYS A 149 -8.07 5.05 -3.66
N VAL A 150 -7.18 4.67 -2.74
CA VAL A 150 -7.44 3.68 -1.69
C VAL A 150 -7.53 4.33 -0.30
N SER A 151 -6.86 5.45 -0.08
CA SER A 151 -6.96 6.23 1.15
C SER A 151 -6.58 7.68 0.88
N PHE A 152 -6.82 8.56 1.86
CA PHE A 152 -6.37 9.94 1.78
C PHE A 152 -5.93 10.48 3.14
N TYR A 153 -5.09 11.51 3.10
CA TYR A 153 -4.66 12.30 4.24
C TYR A 153 -5.15 13.73 4.05
N PHE A 154 -5.67 14.32 5.13
CA PHE A 154 -6.09 15.71 5.14
C PHE A 154 -5.46 16.46 6.29
N ASN A 155 -4.76 17.54 5.98
CA ASN A 155 -4.20 18.47 6.96
C ASN A 155 -5.11 19.70 7.06
N ARG A 156 -5.73 19.88 8.22
CA ARG A 156 -6.67 20.98 8.45
C ARG A 156 -5.99 22.35 8.49
N SER A 157 -4.74 22.41 8.97
CA SER A 157 -4.02 23.67 9.15
C SER A 157 -3.59 24.26 7.80
N THR A 158 -3.23 23.42 6.84
CA THR A 158 -2.76 23.85 5.50
C THR A 158 -3.80 23.66 4.41
N ALA A 159 -4.95 23.05 4.73
CA ALA A 159 -5.95 22.61 3.76
C ALA A 159 -5.38 21.65 2.69
N ILE A 160 -4.24 21.02 2.95
CA ILE A 160 -3.61 20.09 2.01
C ILE A 160 -4.30 18.72 2.10
N CYS A 161 -4.65 18.21 0.93
CA CYS A 161 -5.13 16.87 0.71
C CYS A 161 -4.06 16.04 -0.02
N GLN A 162 -3.83 14.81 0.43
CA GLN A 162 -3.01 13.84 -0.27
C GLN A 162 -3.79 12.55 -0.49
N LEU A 163 -4.04 12.19 -1.74
CA LEU A 163 -4.68 10.93 -2.09
C LEU A 163 -3.60 9.86 -2.23
N SER A 164 -3.73 8.76 -1.51
CA SER A 164 -2.90 7.57 -1.66
C SER A 164 -3.46 6.72 -2.80
N LEU A 165 -2.64 6.49 -3.83
CA LEU A 165 -3.05 5.83 -5.06
C LEU A 165 -2.44 4.43 -5.16
N TYR A 166 -3.22 3.46 -5.66
CA TYR A 166 -2.91 2.04 -5.90
C TYR A 166 -2.60 1.21 -4.66
N VAL A 167 -1.90 1.79 -3.69
CA VAL A 167 -1.40 1.12 -2.50
C VAL A 167 -1.60 2.05 -1.32
N ASP A 168 -2.08 1.51 -0.22
CA ASP A 168 -2.26 2.27 1.01
C ASP A 168 -0.92 2.36 1.74
N SER A 169 -0.46 3.57 2.00
CA SER A 169 0.84 3.83 2.60
C SER A 169 0.81 5.01 3.55
N ARG A 170 1.78 5.04 4.48
CA ARG A 170 2.16 6.28 5.17
C ARG A 170 2.68 7.32 4.18
N LEU A 171 2.62 8.59 4.58
CA LEU A 171 3.15 9.73 3.82
C LEU A 171 4.68 9.65 3.71
N PRO A 172 5.30 10.26 2.68
CA PRO A 172 6.75 10.36 2.58
C PRO A 172 7.33 11.23 3.70
N ASN A 173 8.60 10.98 4.07
CA ASN A 173 9.29 11.69 5.16
C ASN A 173 9.38 13.22 4.95
N THR A 174 9.28 13.69 3.71
CA THR A 174 9.24 15.10 3.36
C THR A 174 8.08 15.85 4.03
N GLU A 175 7.01 15.12 4.38
CA GLU A 175 5.84 15.69 5.05
C GLU A 175 6.05 15.96 6.54
N LEU A 176 7.16 15.50 7.15
CA LEU A 176 7.54 15.89 8.52
C LEU A 176 7.79 17.39 8.65
N SER A 177 8.18 18.05 7.56
CA SER A 177 8.44 19.49 7.52
C SER A 177 7.17 20.35 7.43
N GLN A 178 6.00 19.74 7.16
CA GLN A 178 4.77 20.50 6.96
C GLN A 178 4.09 20.83 8.29
N PRO A 179 3.54 22.05 8.44
CA PRO A 179 2.85 22.44 9.66
C PRO A 179 1.51 21.72 9.80
N GLY A 180 1.12 21.40 11.03
CA GLY A 180 -0.16 20.75 11.34
C GLY A 180 -0.10 19.22 11.33
N ILE A 181 -1.25 18.59 11.60
CA ILE A 181 -1.38 17.12 11.69
C ILE A 181 -2.23 16.63 10.53
N TYR A 182 -1.72 15.63 9.82
CA TYR A 182 -2.51 14.90 8.84
C TYR A 182 -3.45 13.91 9.53
N LEU A 183 -4.73 13.92 9.13
CA LEU A 183 -5.70 12.90 9.49
C LEU A 183 -5.89 11.95 8.31
N ARG A 184 -5.76 10.66 8.58
CA ARG A 184 -5.84 9.62 7.56
C ARG A 184 -7.22 8.97 7.52
N PHE A 185 -7.74 8.76 6.32
CA PHE A 185 -9.01 8.09 6.06
C PHE A 185 -8.82 7.05 4.96
N ALA A 186 -9.08 5.78 5.28
CA ALA A 186 -9.05 4.70 4.30
C ALA A 186 -10.42 4.49 3.69
N ARG A 187 -10.46 4.21 2.39
CA ARG A 187 -11.67 3.75 1.72
C ARG A 187 -12.00 2.37 2.27
N ILE A 188 -13.20 2.19 2.79
CA ILE A 188 -13.71 0.87 3.14
C ILE A 188 -14.69 0.48 2.05
N ASN A 189 -14.50 -0.72 1.50
CA ASN A 189 -15.49 -1.34 0.63
C ASN A 189 -16.60 -1.93 1.50
#